data_AF-A0A258BX45-F1
#
_entry.id   AF-A0A258BX45-F1
#
_cell.length_a   1.000
_cell.length_b   1.000
_cell.length_c   1.000
_cell.angle_alpha   90.00
_cell.angle_beta   90.00
_cell.angle_gamma   90.00
#
_symmetry.space_group_name_H-M   'P 1'
#
loop_
_entity.id
_entity.type
_entity.pdbx_description
1 polymer ?
#
loop_
_entity_poly.entity_id
_entity_poly.type
_entity_poly.pdbx_seq_one_letter_code
_entity_poly.pdbx_strand_id
1 'polypeptide(L)'
;MNFVVRPAQPGDLQALYEMAKVTGGGFTNLPADRAALSAKLQRSADALARTTEDIADDLILFVLENRDTGQIRGTCQIFSQVGLTARF
;
A
#
# COMPACT_ATOMS: atom_id res chain seq x y z
N MET A 1 -23.33 -1.23 6.10
CA MET A 1 -21.94 -1.01 6.53
C MET A 1 -21.09 -2.12 5.93
N ASN A 2 -20.79 -2.00 4.64
CA ASN A 2 -20.12 -3.03 3.86
C ASN A 2 -18.65 -2.66 3.66
N PHE A 3 -17.77 -3.19 4.49
CA PHE A 3 -16.33 -2.95 4.39
C PHE A 3 -15.62 -4.14 3.76
N VAL A 4 -14.71 -3.87 2.83
CA VAL A 4 -13.88 -4.91 2.19
C VAL A 4 -12.41 -4.52 2.25
N VAL A 5 -11.56 -5.50 2.56
CA VAL A 5 -10.11 -5.37 2.37
C VAL A 5 -9.79 -5.86 0.97
N ARG A 6 -9.15 -5.02 0.17
CA ARG A 6 -8.71 -5.37 -1.19
C ARG A 6 -7.31 -4.83 -1.48
N PRO A 7 -6.60 -5.38 -2.48
CA PRO A 7 -5.40 -4.76 -3.01
C PRO A 7 -5.65 -3.30 -3.39
N ALA A 8 -4.69 -2.45 -3.06
CA ALA A 8 -4.69 -1.06 -3.45
C ALA A 8 -4.48 -0.93 -4.96
N GLN A 9 -5.12 0.06 -5.56
CA GLN A 9 -5.08 0.35 -6.98
C GLN A 9 -4.56 1.78 -7.22
N PRO A 10 -4.11 2.13 -8.43
CA PRO A 10 -3.64 3.48 -8.75
C PRO A 10 -4.63 4.60 -8.37
N GLY A 11 -5.94 4.33 -8.44
CA GLY A 11 -6.99 5.28 -8.05
C GLY A 11 -7.03 5.61 -6.55
N ASP A 12 -6.45 4.78 -5.69
CA ASP A 12 -6.45 4.98 -4.23
C ASP A 12 -5.37 5.97 -3.78
N LEU A 13 -4.47 6.40 -4.67
CA LEU A 13 -3.31 7.25 -4.36
C LEU A 13 -3.71 8.51 -3.57
N GLN A 14 -4.78 9.18 -3.98
CA GLN A 14 -5.23 10.40 -3.31
C GLN A 14 -5.67 10.12 -1.87
N ALA A 15 -6.40 9.03 -1.63
CA ALA A 15 -6.88 8.68 -0.31
C ALA A 15 -5.71 8.23 0.61
N LEU A 16 -4.76 7.47 0.07
CA LEU A 16 -3.54 7.07 0.77
C LEU A 16 -2.69 8.29 1.15
N TYR A 17 -2.57 9.27 0.25
CA TYR A 17 -1.82 10.50 0.50
C TYR A 17 -2.44 11.34 1.62
N GLU A 18 -3.77 11.53 1.62
CA GLU A 18 -4.43 12.26 2.71
C GLU A 18 -4.30 11.50 4.04
N MET A 19 -4.37 10.18 4.03
CA MET A 19 -4.16 9.37 5.24
C MET A 19 -2.72 9.51 5.77
N ALA A 20 -1.73 9.49 4.89
CA ALA A 20 -0.31 9.69 5.22
C ALA A 20 -0.04 11.03 5.90
N LYS A 21 -0.75 12.09 5.48
CA LYS A 21 -0.65 13.42 6.10
C LYS A 21 -1.18 13.44 7.53
N VAL A 22 -2.23 12.67 7.82
CA VAL A 22 -2.86 12.62 9.15
C VAL A 22 -2.04 11.80 10.14
N THR A 23 -1.36 10.74 9.67
CA THR A 23 -0.55 9.86 10.54
C THR A 23 0.73 10.51 11.07
N GLY A 24 1.14 11.67 10.54
CA GLY A 24 2.36 12.38 10.94
C GLY A 24 3.66 11.68 10.50
N GLY A 25 4.81 12.31 10.78
CA GLY A 25 6.12 11.84 10.32
C GLY A 25 6.64 10.53 10.93
N GLY A 26 5.93 9.96 11.92
CA GLY A 26 6.31 8.71 12.57
C GLY A 26 5.94 7.45 11.78
N PHE A 27 5.10 7.57 10.76
CA PHE A 27 4.67 6.45 9.92
C PHE A 27 5.57 6.30 8.69
N THR A 28 6.79 5.80 8.90
CA THR A 28 7.80 5.61 7.84
C THR A 28 7.31 4.71 6.69
N ASN A 29 6.39 3.79 6.98
CA ASN A 29 5.77 2.93 5.98
C ASN A 29 4.73 3.62 5.10
N LEU A 30 4.20 4.78 5.49
CA LEU A 30 3.23 5.54 4.70
C LEU A 30 3.67 7.01 4.59
N PRO A 31 4.69 7.31 3.77
CA PRO A 31 5.18 8.67 3.63
C PRO A 31 4.13 9.56 2.96
N ALA A 32 3.99 10.80 3.42
CA ALA A 32 3.19 11.82 2.75
C ALA A 32 3.88 12.37 1.49
N ASP A 33 4.37 11.47 0.64
CA ASP A 33 5.03 11.73 -0.62
C ASP A 33 4.32 10.92 -1.72
N ARG A 34 3.75 11.64 -2.69
CA ARG A 34 3.00 11.03 -3.80
C ARG A 34 3.87 10.15 -4.68
N ALA A 35 5.12 10.51 -4.92
CA ALA A 35 6.02 9.72 -5.76
C ALA A 35 6.34 8.39 -5.07
N ALA A 36 6.64 8.44 -3.76
CA ALA A 36 6.88 7.25 -2.96
C ALA A 36 5.63 6.35 -2.89
N LEU A 37 4.44 6.92 -2.68
CA LEU A 37 3.19 6.15 -2.64
C LEU A 37 2.85 5.52 -4.00
N SER A 38 3.02 6.25 -5.11
CA SER A 38 2.84 5.70 -6.46
C SER A 38 3.79 4.55 -6.75
N ALA A 39 5.07 4.67 -6.35
CA ALA A 39 6.03 3.59 -6.50
C ALA A 39 5.64 2.35 -5.69
N LYS A 40 5.09 2.53 -4.48
CA LYS A 40 4.56 1.42 -3.66
C LYS A 40 3.34 0.75 -4.31
N LEU A 41 2.42 1.53 -4.85
CA LEU A 41 1.26 1.01 -5.57
C LEU A 41 1.68 0.19 -6.79
N GLN A 42 2.66 0.69 -7.56
CA GLN A 42 3.19 -0.04 -8.71
C GLN A 42 3.86 -1.35 -8.28
N ARG A 43 4.73 -1.31 -7.27
CA ARG A 43 5.39 -2.50 -6.72
C ARG A 43 4.38 -3.55 -6.23
N SER A 44 3.27 -3.10 -5.64
CA SER A 44 2.16 -3.99 -5.24
C SER A 44 1.41 -4.59 -6.42
N ALA A 45 1.17 -3.83 -7.48
CA ALA A 45 0.55 -4.36 -8.69
C ALA A 45 1.47 -5.40 -9.35
N ASP A 46 2.77 -5.12 -9.43
CA ASP A 46 3.77 -6.01 -10.03
C ASP A 46 3.90 -7.31 -9.23
N ALA A 47 3.91 -7.23 -7.89
CA ALA A 47 3.96 -8.40 -7.02
C ALA A 47 2.72 -9.31 -7.19
N LEU A 48 1.53 -8.71 -7.31
CA LEU A 48 0.28 -9.46 -7.50
C LEU A 48 0.10 -10.01 -8.93
N ALA A 49 0.73 -9.39 -9.92
CA ALA A 49 0.70 -9.83 -11.31
C ALA A 49 1.76 -10.90 -11.62
N ARG A 50 2.73 -11.11 -10.73
CA ARG A 50 3.80 -12.09 -10.93
C ARG A 50 3.24 -13.50 -10.95
N THR A 51 3.68 -14.29 -11.94
CA THR A 51 3.25 -15.69 -12.14
C THR A 51 4.32 -16.71 -11.74
N THR A 52 5.51 -16.27 -11.33
CA THR A 52 6.59 -17.15 -10.85
C THR A 52 6.44 -17.41 -9.35
N GLU A 53 6.96 -18.54 -8.87
CA GLU A 53 6.91 -18.93 -7.45
C GLU A 53 8.05 -18.32 -6.62
N ASP A 54 8.92 -17.52 -7.23
CA ASP A 54 10.06 -16.91 -6.56
C ASP A 54 9.63 -15.82 -5.57
N ILE A 55 10.16 -15.90 -4.35
CA ILE A 55 10.01 -14.83 -3.35
C ILE A 55 11.02 -13.72 -3.68
N ALA A 56 10.51 -12.57 -4.15
CA ALA A 56 11.32 -11.38 -4.39
C ALA A 56 11.15 -10.36 -3.25
N ASP A 57 11.74 -9.17 -3.39
CA ASP A 57 11.46 -8.00 -2.54
C ASP A 57 10.09 -7.43 -2.91
N ASP A 58 9.01 -8.06 -2.47
CA ASP A 58 7.63 -7.68 -2.75
C ASP A 58 7.05 -6.82 -1.65
N LEU A 59 6.25 -5.84 -2.08
CA LEU A 59 5.44 -5.01 -1.20
C LEU A 59 4.02 -5.11 -1.73
N ILE A 60 3.10 -5.64 -0.93
CA ILE A 60 1.68 -5.71 -1.27
C ILE A 60 0.93 -4.72 -0.38
N LEU A 61 0.24 -3.76 -0.99
CA LEU A 61 -0.53 -2.74 -0.31
C LEU A 61 -2.02 -3.10 -0.36
N PHE A 62 -2.67 -3.05 0.79
CA PHE A 62 -4.12 -3.23 0.91
C PHE A 62 -4.79 -1.96 1.42
N VAL A 63 -6.05 -1.82 1.05
CA VAL A 63 -6.94 -0.76 1.52
C VAL A 63 -8.22 -1.36 2.09
N LEU A 64 -8.76 -0.70 3.11
CA LEU A 64 -10.09 -0.96 3.64
C LEU A 64 -11.07 0.00 2.96
N GLU A 65 -11.87 -0.51 2.04
CA GLU A 65 -12.88 0.28 1.32
C GLU A 65 -14.25 0.13 1.99
N ASN A 66 -14.94 1.26 2.19
CA ASN A 66 -16.38 1.28 2.40
C ASN A 66 -17.07 1.15 1.04
N ARG A 67 -17.63 -0.02 0.72
CA ARG A 67 -18.28 -0.28 -0.58
C ARG A 67 -19.56 0.53 -0.80
N ASP A 68 -20.16 1.03 0.28
CA ASP A 68 -21.37 1.85 0.19
C ASP A 68 -21.03 3.26 -0.32
N THR A 69 -19.80 3.76 -0.07
CA THR A 69 -19.38 5.14 -0.42
C THR A 69 -18.14 5.24 -1.31
N GLY A 70 -17.43 4.14 -1.55
CA GLY A 70 -16.12 4.10 -2.21
C GLY A 70 -14.97 4.68 -1.38
N GLN A 71 -15.21 5.07 -0.13
CA GLN A 71 -14.19 5.74 0.68
C GLN A 71 -13.19 4.74 1.27
N ILE A 72 -11.89 5.07 1.16
CA ILE A 72 -10.82 4.32 1.81
C ILE A 72 -10.70 4.77 3.27
N ARG A 73 -10.80 3.81 4.20
CA ARG A 73 -10.85 4.05 5.65
C ARG A 73 -9.67 3.44 6.41
N GLY A 74 -8.80 2.71 5.73
CA GLY A 74 -7.58 2.15 6.32
C GLY A 74 -6.66 1.59 5.26
N THR A 75 -5.44 1.29 5.65
CA THR A 75 -4.44 0.65 4.80
C THR A 75 -3.53 -0.25 5.64
N CYS A 76 -3.01 -1.30 5.02
CA CYS A 76 -1.93 -2.11 5.56
C CYS A 76 -1.01 -2.57 4.42
N GLN A 77 0.20 -3.01 4.77
CA GLN A 77 1.20 -3.43 3.79
C GLN A 77 1.84 -4.72 4.26
N ILE A 78 2.18 -5.59 3.32
CA ILE A 78 2.93 -6.82 3.54
C ILE A 78 4.24 -6.71 2.77
N PHE A 79 5.35 -6.98 3.44
CA PHE A 79 6.67 -7.11 2.84
C PHE A 79 7.03 -8.59 2.84
N SER A 80 7.36 -9.16 1.68
CA SER A 80 7.76 -10.58 1.59
C SER A 80 9.15 -10.83 2.18
N GLN A 81 10.04 -9.84 2.07
CA GLN A 81 11.39 -9.85 2.60
C GLN A 81 11.70 -8.47 3.19
N VAL A 82 12.49 -8.44 4.25
CA VAL A 82 12.97 -7.21 4.90
C VAL A 82 14.46 -7.32 5.14
N GLY A 83 15.16 -6.19 5.23
CA GLY A 83 16.58 -6.17 5.57
C GLY A 83 17.55 -6.41 4.41
N LEU A 84 17.06 -6.46 3.15
CA LEU A 84 17.90 -6.77 1.98
C LEU A 84 18.82 -5.61 1.56
N THR A 85 18.34 -4.38 1.66
CA THR A 85 19.04 -3.17 1.20
C THR A 85 19.57 -2.29 2.34
N ALA A 86 19.03 -2.45 3.55
CA ALA A 86 19.48 -1.79 4.76
C ALA A 86 19.15 -2.67 5.98
N ARG A 87 19.86 -2.49 7.11
CA ARG A 87 19.51 -3.19 8.36
C ARG A 87 18.09 -2.82 8.78
N PHE A 88 17.29 -3.83 9.10
CA PHE A 88 15.95 -3.70 9.64
C PHE A 88 15.98 -3.61 11.16
#